data_AF-A0A9D7KTZ0-F1
#
_entry.id   AF-A0A9D7KTZ0-F1
#
_cell.length_a   1.000
_cell.length_b   1.000
_cell.length_c   1.000
_cell.angle_alpha   90.00
_cell.angle_beta   90.00
_cell.angle_gamma   90.00
#
_symmetry.space_group_name_H-M   'P 1'
#
loop_
_entity.id
_entity.type
_entity.pdbx_description
1 polymer ?
#
loop_
_entity_poly.entity_id
_entity_poly.type
_entity_poly.pdbx_seq_one_letter_code
_entity_poly.pdbx_strand_id
1 'polypeptide(L)'
;MHPNAIISSWVEIGEGSIITAGTILTCNIKIGKHAHLNLNTTIGHNCEIGDYFTTGPGANISGNCRIHNCVYFGTGSCSETKYSDM
;
A
#
# COMPACT_ATOMS: atom_id res chain seq x y z
N MET A 1 -7.65 -10.94 4.31
CA MET A 1 -6.38 -10.89 3.55
C MET A 1 -6.25 -12.17 2.75
N HIS A 2 -5.84 -12.11 1.48
CA HIS A 2 -5.63 -13.29 0.65
C HIS A 2 -4.36 -14.05 1.06
N PRO A 3 -4.35 -15.40 1.07
CA PRO A 3 -3.19 -16.19 1.53
C PRO A 3 -1.92 -16.01 0.67
N ASN A 4 -2.07 -15.64 -0.60
CA ASN A 4 -0.94 -15.38 -1.51
C ASN A 4 -0.41 -13.93 -1.44
N ALA A 5 -0.79 -13.15 -0.42
CA ALA A 5 -0.15 -11.86 -0.16
C ALA A 5 1.15 -12.07 0.62
N ILE A 6 2.23 -11.40 0.22
CA ILE A 6 3.51 -11.44 0.93
C ILE A 6 3.62 -10.16 1.75
N ILE A 7 3.56 -10.29 3.07
CA ILE A 7 3.48 -9.17 4.00
C ILE A 7 4.54 -9.36 5.07
N SER A 8 5.42 -8.36 5.27
CA SER A 8 6.36 -8.39 6.38
C SER A 8 5.65 -8.32 7.73
N SER A 9 6.26 -8.87 8.77
CA SER A 9 5.79 -8.75 10.17
C SER A 9 5.77 -7.31 10.69
N TRP A 10 6.42 -6.38 9.99
CA TRP A 10 6.51 -4.96 10.35
C TRP A 10 5.49 -4.08 9.62
N VAL A 11 4.42 -4.67 9.09
CA VAL A 11 3.34 -3.94 8.42
C VAL A 11 2.14 -3.84 9.36
N GLU A 12 1.68 -2.63 9.58
CA GLU A 12 0.44 -2.34 10.29
C GLU A 12 -0.67 -2.10 9.27
N ILE A 13 -1.79 -2.83 9.40
CA ILE A 13 -2.93 -2.73 8.49
C ILE A 13 -4.18 -2.38 9.29
N GLY A 14 -4.80 -1.25 8.95
CA GLY A 14 -6.03 -0.79 9.57
C GLY A 14 -7.22 -1.71 9.29
N GLU A 15 -8.15 -1.73 10.24
CA GLU A 15 -9.38 -2.53 10.18
C GLU A 15 -10.17 -2.31 8.87
N GLY A 16 -10.82 -3.37 8.40
CA GLY A 16 -11.69 -3.32 7.22
C GLY A 16 -10.92 -3.26 5.89
N SER A 17 -9.59 -3.34 5.91
CA SER A 17 -8.78 -3.34 4.69
C SER A 17 -8.81 -4.67 3.94
N ILE A 18 -8.85 -4.58 2.62
CA ILE A 18 -8.87 -5.71 1.69
C ILE A 18 -7.51 -5.79 1.00
N ILE A 19 -6.82 -6.92 1.24
CA ILE A 19 -5.54 -7.24 0.60
C ILE A 19 -5.76 -8.44 -0.30
N THR A 20 -5.59 -8.25 -1.60
CA THR A 20 -5.88 -9.25 -2.63
C THR A 20 -4.63 -10.09 -2.97
N ALA A 21 -4.78 -11.03 -3.90
CA ALA A 21 -3.71 -11.95 -4.28
C ALA A 21 -2.52 -11.23 -4.96
N GLY A 22 -1.30 -11.69 -4.65
CA GLY A 22 -0.08 -11.16 -5.25
C GLY A 22 0.35 -9.80 -4.72
N THR A 23 -0.38 -9.22 -3.76
CA THR A 23 0.07 -8.00 -3.08
C THR A 23 1.37 -8.26 -2.31
N ILE A 24 2.36 -7.38 -2.47
CA ILE A 24 3.64 -7.45 -1.76
C ILE A 24 3.83 -6.18 -0.93
N LEU A 25 3.88 -6.34 0.39
CA LEU A 25 4.15 -5.28 1.35
C LEU A 25 5.48 -5.57 2.01
N THR A 26 6.45 -4.68 1.81
CA THR A 26 7.81 -4.82 2.36
C THR A 26 7.85 -4.45 3.85
N CYS A 27 8.76 -3.62 4.35
CA CYS A 27 8.92 -3.39 5.80
C CYS A 27 8.51 -1.98 6.26
N ASN A 28 8.08 -1.88 7.51
CA ASN A 28 7.75 -0.61 8.18
C ASN A 28 6.71 0.22 7.42
N ILE A 29 5.60 -0.42 7.03
CA ILE A 29 4.51 0.23 6.30
C ILE A 29 3.33 0.37 7.25
N LYS A 30 2.69 1.54 7.25
CA LYS A 30 1.42 1.78 7.96
C LYS A 30 0.32 2.03 6.95
N ILE A 31 -0.73 1.22 6.99
CA ILE A 31 -1.91 1.35 6.15
C ILE A 31 -3.11 1.69 7.03
N GLY A 32 -3.83 2.74 6.65
CA GLY A 32 -5.06 3.17 7.29
C GLY A 32 -6.20 2.15 7.16
N LYS A 33 -7.37 2.53 7.67
CA LYS A 33 -8.58 1.71 7.66
C LYS A 33 -9.22 1.67 6.29
N HIS A 34 -9.94 0.59 6.01
CA HIS A 34 -10.73 0.42 4.78
C HIS A 34 -9.93 0.63 3.49
N ALA A 35 -8.63 0.31 3.49
CA ALA A 35 -7.83 0.35 2.29
C ALA A 35 -8.14 -0.86 1.39
N HIS A 36 -8.08 -0.69 0.08
CA HIS A 36 -8.23 -1.78 -0.88
C HIS A 36 -6.98 -1.87 -1.76
N LEU A 37 -6.13 -2.86 -1.48
CA LEU A 37 -4.96 -3.18 -2.29
C LEU A 37 -5.32 -4.29 -3.28
N ASN A 38 -5.52 -3.89 -4.53
CA ASN A 38 -5.96 -4.75 -5.62
C ASN A 38 -4.81 -5.61 -6.16
N LEU A 39 -5.13 -6.52 -7.09
CA LEU A 39 -4.27 -7.64 -7.47
C LEU A 39 -2.87 -7.17 -7.84
N ASN A 40 -1.84 -7.83 -7.33
CA ASN A 40 -0.43 -7.52 -7.62
C ASN A 40 0.00 -6.08 -7.27
N THR A 41 -0.65 -5.43 -6.30
CA THR A 41 -0.16 -4.14 -5.76
C THR A 41 1.16 -4.33 -5.01
N THR A 42 2.13 -3.45 -5.19
CA THR A 42 3.36 -3.43 -4.38
C THR A 42 3.47 -2.14 -3.57
N ILE A 43 3.93 -2.24 -2.33
CA ILE A 43 4.25 -1.08 -1.48
C ILE A 43 5.66 -1.24 -0.90
N GLY A 44 6.53 -0.29 -1.25
CA GLY A 44 7.90 -0.18 -0.79
C GLY A 44 8.01 0.19 0.68
N HIS A 45 9.23 0.10 1.21
CA HIS A 45 9.50 0.24 2.64
C HIS A 45 9.16 1.65 3.15
N ASN A 46 8.89 1.79 4.45
CA ASN A 46 8.72 3.09 5.11
C ASN A 46 7.56 3.95 4.56
N CYS A 47 6.48 3.33 4.06
CA CYS A 47 5.32 4.08 3.57
C CYS A 47 4.26 4.32 4.66
N GLU A 48 3.62 5.50 4.59
CA GLU A 48 2.42 5.84 5.36
C GLU A 48 1.25 6.04 4.39
N ILE A 49 0.22 5.21 4.52
CA ILE A 49 -0.95 5.20 3.64
C ILE A 49 -2.19 5.53 4.48
N GLY A 50 -2.95 6.53 4.04
CA GLY A 50 -4.16 7.00 4.72
C GLY A 50 -5.37 6.05 4.62
N ASP A 51 -6.43 6.42 5.30
CA ASP A 51 -7.71 5.70 5.28
C ASP A 51 -8.37 5.76 3.89
N TYR A 52 -9.11 4.71 3.54
CA TYR A 52 -9.84 4.60 2.26
C TYR A 52 -8.95 4.66 1.00
N PHE A 53 -7.65 4.38 1.13
CA PHE A 53 -6.76 4.26 -0.02
C PHE A 53 -7.15 3.07 -0.90
N THR A 54 -7.19 3.27 -2.22
CA THR A 54 -7.52 2.20 -3.17
C THR A 54 -6.50 2.15 -4.29
N THR A 55 -6.03 0.95 -4.63
CA THR A 55 -5.25 0.71 -5.85
C THR A 55 -6.08 0.00 -6.91
N GLY A 56 -5.79 0.27 -8.18
CA GLY A 56 -6.08 -0.63 -9.29
C GLY A 56 -5.06 -1.78 -9.33
N PRO A 57 -5.33 -2.84 -10.11
CA PRO A 57 -4.39 -3.96 -10.25
C PRO A 57 -3.02 -3.49 -10.73
N GLY A 58 -1.96 -4.08 -10.17
CA GLY A 58 -0.57 -3.84 -10.56
C GLY A 58 -0.02 -2.45 -10.24
N ALA A 59 -0.68 -1.67 -9.37
CA ALA A 59 -0.14 -0.39 -8.92
C ALA A 59 1.12 -0.59 -8.06
N ASN A 60 2.14 0.23 -8.25
CA ASN A 60 3.43 0.11 -7.55
C ASN A 60 3.77 1.40 -6.79
N ILE A 61 3.77 1.32 -5.47
CA ILE A 61 4.11 2.44 -4.59
C ILE A 61 5.57 2.25 -4.15
N SER A 62 6.43 3.20 -4.50
CA SER A 62 7.84 3.21 -4.10
C SER A 62 8.02 3.38 -2.59
N GLY A 63 9.25 3.23 -2.08
CA GLY A 63 9.54 3.43 -0.65
C GLY A 63 9.40 4.88 -0.19
N ASN A 64 9.27 5.10 1.12
CA ASN A 64 9.15 6.41 1.77
C ASN A 64 7.99 7.27 1.22
N CYS A 65 6.92 6.68 0.67
CA CYS A 65 5.77 7.45 0.22
C CYS A 65 4.81 7.75 1.37
N ARG A 66 4.33 9.00 1.43
CA ARG A 66 3.21 9.41 2.27
C ARG A 66 2.00 9.70 1.41
N ILE A 67 0.97 8.86 1.52
CA ILE A 67 -0.27 8.95 0.75
C ILE A 67 -1.41 9.27 1.71
N HIS A 68 -2.17 10.32 1.41
CA HIS A 68 -3.26 10.78 2.28
C HIS A 68 -4.55 9.96 2.09
N ASN A 69 -5.56 10.29 2.90
CA ASN A 69 -6.86 9.63 2.88
C ASN A 69 -7.56 9.79 1.53
N CYS A 70 -8.39 8.82 1.18
CA CYS A 70 -9.26 8.84 0.00
C CYS A 70 -8.52 9.00 -1.35
N VAL A 71 -7.27 8.55 -1.41
CA VAL A 71 -6.48 8.56 -2.65
C VAL A 71 -6.73 7.28 -3.46
N TYR A 72 -6.84 7.43 -4.78
CA TYR A 72 -6.94 6.32 -5.72
C TYR A 72 -5.73 6.28 -6.67
N PHE A 73 -5.11 5.11 -6.79
CA PHE A 73 -4.06 4.83 -7.77
C PHE A 73 -4.63 3.94 -8.88
N GLY A 74 -4.51 4.38 -10.13
CA GLY A 74 -5.01 3.63 -11.29
C GLY A 74 -4.26 2.31 -11.54
N THR A 75 -4.84 1.43 -12.36
CA THR A 75 -4.21 0.19 -12.82
C THR A 75 -2.82 0.46 -13.42
N GLY A 76 -1.82 -0.27 -12.95
CA GLY A 76 -0.42 -0.14 -13.42
C GLY A 76 0.27 1.19 -13.11
N SER A 77 -0.37 2.10 -12.36
CA SER A 77 0.25 3.36 -11.96
C SER A 77 1.43 3.14 -11.02
N CYS A 78 2.35 4.09 -11.00
CA CYS A 78 3.48 4.06 -10.07
C CYS A 78 3.68 5.41 -9.38
N SER A 79 4.16 5.36 -8.13
CA SER A 79 4.78 6.52 -7.48
C SER A 79 6.29 6.42 -7.53
N GLU A 80 6.94 7.57 -7.44
CA GLU A 80 8.36 7.68 -7.12
C GLU A 80 8.58 7.83 -5.61
N THR A 81 9.74 7.39 -5.12
CA THR A 81 10.18 7.63 -3.74
C THR A 81 10.19 9.13 -3.48
N LYS A 82 9.52 9.56 -2.42
CA LYS A 82 9.59 10.95 -1.96
C LYS A 82 10.37 11.00 -0.65
N TYR A 83 11.57 11.55 -0.68
CA TYR A 83 12.20 12.01 0.56
C TYR A 83 11.53 13.32 0.93
N SER A 84 10.71 13.33 1.98
CA SER A 84 10.34 14.59 2.62
C SER A 84 11.58 15.08 3.35
N ASP A 85 12.16 16.20 2.88
CA ASP A 85 13.13 16.95 3.68
C ASP A 85 12.53 17.19 5.07
N MET A 86 13.32 16.87 6.10
CA MET A 86 12.93 16.96 7.52
C MET A 86 12.41 18.35 7.91
#